data_AF-A0A165XMA7-F1
#
_entry.id   AF-A0A165XMA7-F1
#
_cell.length_a   1.000
_cell.length_b   1.000
_cell.length_c   1.000
_cell.angle_alpha   90.00
_cell.angle_beta   90.00
_cell.angle_gamma   90.00
#
_symmetry.space_group_name_H-M   'P 1'
#
loop_
_entity.id
_entity.type
_entity.pdbx_description
1 polymer ?
#
loop_
_entity_poly.entity_id
_entity_poly.type
_entity_poly.pdbx_seq_one_letter_code
_entity_poly.pdbx_strand_id
1 'polypeptide(L)'
;MATVKIGTLVIRTLAKPISNQIKMQVKNHETFRKMCVSLAQTMHRSEIRLRTKLLGEPARNVRPLSEAKAIDNGANFLAEGFLFSVAAGLIFAESWRSSRSESKRREGVSDSLDDLRVRLDSIETRAIEWEERAREAQERQDALTRVLSHIVDNGMRGGWLQLPDTPLAAPTRAALPPPPASTSGWDTSTQQSQDDAQTTTSESA
;
A
#
# COMPACT_ATOMS: atom_id res chain seq x y z
N MET A 1 -0.94 -14.65 7.00
CA MET A 1 -1.03 -16.08 7.44
C MET A 1 -1.67 -16.27 8.82
N ALA A 2 -1.50 -15.35 9.79
CA ALA A 2 -2.07 -15.50 11.13
C ALA A 2 -3.62 -15.43 11.18
N THR A 3 -4.24 -14.56 10.38
CA THR A 3 -5.70 -14.36 10.36
C THR A 3 -6.48 -15.60 9.92
N VAL A 4 -6.00 -16.30 8.89
CA VAL A 4 -6.60 -17.56 8.41
C VAL A 4 -6.47 -18.67 9.46
N LYS A 5 -5.33 -18.71 10.17
CA LYS A 5 -5.10 -19.68 11.26
C LYS A 5 -6.00 -19.42 12.47
N ILE A 6 -6.21 -18.15 12.85
CA ILE A 6 -7.12 -17.80 13.94
C ILE A 6 -8.58 -18.04 13.53
N GLY A 7 -8.98 -17.67 12.31
CA GLY A 7 -10.34 -17.90 11.82
C GLY A 7 -10.72 -19.37 11.80
N THR A 8 -9.83 -20.24 11.30
CA THR A 8 -10.06 -21.70 11.28
C THR A 8 -10.10 -22.30 12.69
N LEU A 9 -9.33 -21.76 13.64
CA LEU A 9 -9.32 -22.21 15.02
C LEU A 9 -10.63 -21.83 15.74
N VAL A 10 -11.11 -20.59 15.56
CA VAL A 10 -12.39 -20.09 16.11
C VAL A 10 -13.59 -20.88 15.55
N ILE A 11 -13.61 -21.15 14.25
CA ILE A 11 -14.66 -21.98 13.64
C ILE A 11 -14.68 -23.37 14.29
N ARG A 12 -13.52 -23.99 14.49
CA ARG A 12 -13.40 -25.34 15.07
C ARG A 12 -13.73 -25.37 16.56
N THR A 13 -13.34 -24.35 17.32
CA THR A 13 -13.62 -24.24 18.76
C THR A 13 -15.05 -23.83 19.05
N LEU A 14 -15.77 -23.19 18.14
CA LEU A 14 -17.17 -22.80 18.38
C LEU A 14 -18.17 -23.80 17.79
N ALA A 15 -17.90 -24.40 16.63
CA ALA A 15 -18.86 -25.28 15.95
C ALA A 15 -19.25 -26.53 16.77
N LYS A 16 -18.30 -27.16 17.45
CA LYS A 16 -18.54 -28.37 18.25
C LYS A 16 -19.22 -28.09 19.60
N PRO A 17 -18.75 -27.16 20.45
CA PRO A 17 -19.38 -26.94 21.75
C PRO A 17 -20.72 -26.24 21.64
N ILE A 18 -20.96 -25.35 20.67
CA ILE A 18 -22.26 -24.67 20.53
C ILE A 18 -23.36 -25.70 20.23
N SER A 19 -23.12 -26.60 19.26
CA SER A 19 -24.06 -27.65 18.90
C SER A 19 -24.38 -28.58 20.07
N ASN A 20 -23.38 -28.93 20.88
CA ASN A 20 -23.56 -29.80 22.04
C ASN A 20 -24.21 -29.08 23.23
N GLN A 21 -23.86 -27.82 23.50
CA GLN A 21 -24.43 -27.06 24.61
C GLN A 21 -25.90 -26.72 24.37
N ILE A 22 -26.28 -26.36 23.16
CA ILE A 22 -27.68 -26.03 22.86
C ILE A 22 -28.57 -27.27 23.02
N LYS A 23 -28.11 -28.45 22.57
CA LYS A 23 -28.82 -29.73 22.79
C LYS A 23 -28.96 -30.10 24.27
N MET A 24 -27.98 -29.77 25.11
CA MET A 24 -28.07 -29.98 26.56
C MET A 24 -28.99 -28.96 27.24
N GLN A 25 -28.92 -27.69 26.86
CA GLN A 25 -29.74 -26.64 27.47
C GLN A 25 -31.23 -26.80 27.17
N VAL A 26 -31.58 -27.31 25.99
CA VAL A 26 -32.96 -27.67 25.64
C VAL A 26 -33.54 -28.74 26.56
N LYS A 27 -32.71 -29.70 27.00
CA LYS A 27 -33.14 -30.78 27.90
C LYS A 27 -33.24 -30.32 29.36
N ASN A 28 -32.39 -29.38 29.75
CA ASN A 28 -32.26 -28.95 31.15
C ASN A 28 -33.09 -27.71 31.50
N HIS A 29 -33.43 -26.84 30.53
CA HIS A 29 -34.18 -25.60 30.78
C HIS A 29 -35.44 -25.46 29.91
N GLU A 30 -36.60 -25.52 30.55
CA GLU A 30 -37.90 -25.29 29.89
C GLU A 30 -38.07 -23.85 29.38
N THR A 31 -37.46 -22.86 30.05
CA THR A 31 -37.48 -21.45 29.62
C THR A 31 -36.77 -21.28 28.27
N PHE A 32 -35.63 -21.97 28.10
CA PHE A 32 -34.90 -21.96 26.85
C PHE A 32 -35.68 -22.68 25.74
N ARG A 33 -36.33 -23.79 26.06
CA ARG A 33 -37.25 -24.50 25.17
C ARG A 33 -38.35 -23.58 24.63
N LYS A 34 -39.01 -22.83 25.53
CA LYS A 34 -40.04 -21.84 25.17
C LYS A 34 -39.49 -20.71 24.30
N MET A 35 -38.25 -20.26 24.56
CA MET A 35 -37.58 -19.24 23.74
C MET A 35 -37.30 -19.76 22.32
N CYS A 36 -36.75 -20.97 22.17
CA CYS A 36 -36.54 -21.60 20.85
C CYS A 36 -37.87 -21.78 20.09
N VAL A 37 -38.93 -22.23 20.76
CA VAL A 37 -40.26 -22.37 20.15
C VAL A 37 -40.82 -21.01 19.71
N SER A 38 -40.71 -19.99 20.55
CA SER A 38 -41.13 -18.62 20.23
C SER A 38 -40.37 -18.06 19.02
N LEU A 39 -39.06 -18.29 18.97
CA LEU A 39 -38.19 -17.85 17.88
C LEU A 39 -38.55 -18.56 16.56
N ALA A 40 -38.71 -19.88 16.59
CA ALA A 40 -39.10 -20.68 15.43
C ALA A 40 -40.49 -20.27 14.90
N GLN A 41 -41.44 -20.02 15.80
CA GLN A 41 -42.78 -19.54 15.44
C GLN A 41 -42.75 -18.11 14.89
N THR A 42 -41.91 -17.23 15.45
CA THR A 42 -41.74 -15.85 14.97
C THR A 42 -41.13 -15.84 13.58
N MET A 43 -40.08 -16.64 13.35
CA MET A 43 -39.46 -16.80 12.05
C MET A 43 -40.47 -17.30 11.02
N HIS A 44 -41.24 -18.33 11.36
CA HIS A 44 -42.25 -18.88 10.46
C HIS A 44 -43.37 -17.88 10.15
N ARG A 45 -43.84 -17.12 11.16
CA ARG A 45 -44.79 -16.02 10.96
C ARG A 45 -44.20 -14.91 10.10
N SER A 46 -42.92 -14.61 10.26
CA SER A 46 -42.23 -13.58 9.48
C SER A 46 -42.08 -14.00 8.01
N GLU A 47 -41.77 -15.28 7.77
CA GLU A 47 -41.66 -15.85 6.43
C GLU A 47 -43.01 -15.81 5.71
N ILE A 48 -44.09 -16.21 6.36
CA ILE A 48 -45.45 -16.14 5.78
C ILE A 48 -45.83 -14.68 5.53
N ARG A 49 -45.58 -13.77 6.48
CA ARG A 49 -45.85 -12.34 6.27
C ARG A 49 -45.06 -11.77 5.09
N LEU A 50 -43.79 -12.16 4.93
CA LEU A 50 -42.97 -11.73 3.79
C LEU A 50 -43.52 -12.29 2.48
N ARG A 51 -43.80 -13.60 2.42
CA ARG A 51 -44.36 -14.24 1.22
C ARG A 51 -45.72 -13.66 0.84
N THR A 52 -46.62 -13.44 1.81
CA THR A 52 -47.91 -12.81 1.55
C THR A 52 -47.76 -11.34 1.13
N LYS A 53 -46.78 -10.59 1.66
CA LYS A 53 -46.53 -9.19 1.25
C LYS A 53 -45.86 -9.07 -0.12
N LEU A 54 -44.96 -9.99 -0.48
CA LEU A 54 -44.23 -9.93 -1.76
C LEU A 54 -44.95 -10.65 -2.90
N LEU A 55 -45.60 -11.79 -2.63
CA LEU A 55 -46.25 -12.64 -3.65
C LEU A 55 -47.79 -12.55 -3.62
N GLY A 56 -48.40 -11.88 -2.64
CA GLY A 56 -49.86 -11.72 -2.55
C GLY A 56 -50.63 -13.01 -2.24
N GLU A 57 -49.94 -14.09 -1.89
CA GLU A 57 -50.54 -15.42 -1.72
C GLU A 57 -51.33 -15.52 -0.39
N PRO A 58 -52.55 -16.11 -0.38
CA PRO A 58 -53.39 -16.17 0.81
C PRO A 58 -52.71 -16.97 1.92
N ALA A 59 -52.79 -16.44 3.15
CA ALA A 59 -52.16 -17.03 4.32
C ALA A 59 -52.70 -18.44 4.60
N ARG A 60 -52.01 -19.45 4.08
CA ARG A 60 -52.36 -20.86 4.28
C ARG A 60 -52.23 -21.19 5.77
N ASN A 61 -53.30 -21.74 6.35
CA ASN A 61 -53.37 -22.12 7.76
C ASN A 61 -52.21 -23.06 8.12
N VAL A 62 -51.24 -22.55 8.87
CA VAL A 62 -50.05 -23.31 9.23
C VAL A 62 -50.30 -24.05 10.53
N ARG A 63 -50.25 -25.38 10.45
CA ARG A 63 -50.19 -26.26 11.60
C ARG A 63 -48.92 -25.93 12.41
N PRO A 64 -49.01 -25.57 13.70
CA PRO A 64 -47.83 -25.39 14.52
C PRO A 64 -47.00 -26.67 14.47
N LEU A 65 -45.71 -26.53 14.14
CA LEU A 65 -44.75 -27.63 14.11
C LEU A 65 -44.78 -28.37 15.46
N SER A 66 -44.61 -29.69 15.46
CA SER A 66 -44.52 -30.43 16.73
C SER A 66 -43.41 -29.83 17.59
N GLU A 67 -43.64 -29.76 18.90
CA GLU A 67 -42.80 -29.01 19.83
C GLU A 67 -41.32 -29.39 19.68
N ALA A 68 -41.02 -30.69 19.54
CA ALA A 68 -39.69 -31.22 19.30
C ALA A 68 -39.00 -30.63 18.05
N LYS A 69 -39.73 -30.51 16.93
CA LYS A 69 -39.17 -30.00 15.68
C LYS A 69 -38.96 -28.48 15.72
N ALA A 70 -39.85 -27.75 16.40
CA ALA A 70 -39.68 -26.32 16.62
C ALA A 70 -38.46 -26.02 17.49
N ILE A 71 -38.22 -26.87 18.49
CA ILE A 71 -37.06 -26.79 19.38
C ILE A 71 -35.76 -27.02 18.61
N ASP A 72 -35.66 -28.10 17.83
CA ASP A 72 -34.44 -28.42 17.07
C ASP A 72 -34.10 -27.33 16.04
N ASN A 73 -35.11 -26.83 15.33
CA ASN A 73 -34.93 -25.74 14.37
C ASN A 73 -34.53 -24.42 15.06
N GLY A 74 -35.18 -24.08 16.18
CA GLY A 74 -34.85 -22.88 16.96
C GLY A 74 -33.45 -22.94 17.56
N ALA A 75 -33.04 -24.12 18.04
CA ALA A 75 -31.70 -24.40 18.54
C ALA A 75 -30.63 -24.20 17.45
N ASN A 76 -30.82 -24.76 16.26
CA ASN A 76 -29.88 -24.63 15.15
C ASN A 76 -29.75 -23.17 14.68
N PHE A 77 -30.87 -22.45 14.58
CA PHE A 77 -30.85 -21.03 14.23
C PHE A 77 -30.12 -20.17 15.27
N LEU A 78 -30.31 -20.45 16.56
CA LEU A 78 -29.61 -19.74 17.63
C LEU A 78 -28.09 -19.99 17.57
N ALA A 79 -27.68 -21.22 17.26
CA ALA A 79 -26.29 -21.62 17.10
C ALA A 79 -25.61 -20.84 15.95
N GLU A 80 -26.25 -20.85 14.79
CA GLU A 80 -25.78 -20.17 13.59
C GLU A 80 -25.76 -18.65 13.78
N GLY A 81 -26.80 -18.09 14.40
CA GLY A 81 -26.89 -16.66 14.72
C GLY A 81 -25.80 -16.19 15.68
N PHE A 82 -25.48 -16.98 16.71
CA PHE A 82 -24.38 -16.67 17.62
C PHE A 82 -23.02 -16.67 16.90
N LEU A 83 -22.74 -17.70 16.09
CA LEU A 83 -21.53 -17.78 15.28
C LEU A 83 -21.40 -16.58 14.32
N PHE A 84 -22.50 -16.23 13.64
CA PHE A 84 -22.54 -15.09 12.74
C PHE A 84 -22.33 -13.76 13.48
N SER A 85 -22.92 -13.59 14.67
CA SER A 85 -22.71 -12.40 15.50
C SER A 85 -21.27 -12.26 15.96
N VAL A 86 -20.61 -13.36 16.34
CA VAL A 86 -19.18 -13.33 16.71
C VAL A 86 -18.32 -12.96 15.51
N ALA A 87 -18.58 -13.56 14.34
CA ALA A 87 -17.85 -13.26 13.11
C ALA A 87 -18.07 -11.80 12.65
N ALA A 88 -19.32 -11.35 12.59
CA ALA A 88 -19.68 -9.98 12.23
C ALA A 88 -19.11 -8.96 13.23
N GLY A 89 -19.17 -9.26 14.52
CA GLY A 89 -18.56 -8.45 15.57
C GLY A 89 -17.04 -8.34 15.41
N LEU A 90 -16.37 -9.44 15.06
CA LEU A 90 -14.92 -9.43 14.80
C LEU A 90 -14.58 -8.58 13.57
N ILE A 91 -15.34 -8.73 12.48
CA ILE A 91 -15.17 -7.93 11.26
C ILE A 91 -15.43 -6.45 11.54
N PHE A 92 -16.48 -6.13 12.28
CA PHE A 92 -16.84 -4.75 12.62
C PHE A 92 -15.80 -4.12 13.55
N ALA A 93 -15.32 -4.85 14.56
CA ALA A 93 -14.25 -4.40 15.45
C ALA A 93 -12.94 -4.17 14.70
N GLU A 94 -12.58 -5.06 13.77
CA GLU A 94 -11.42 -4.89 12.91
C GLU A 94 -11.59 -3.70 11.97
N SER A 95 -12.77 -3.52 11.37
CA SER A 95 -13.08 -2.39 10.50
C SER A 95 -12.97 -1.06 11.24
N TRP A 96 -13.50 -0.98 12.47
CA TRP A 96 -13.39 0.21 13.30
C TRP A 96 -11.93 0.48 13.71
N ARG A 97 -11.18 -0.56 14.09
CA ARG A 97 -9.76 -0.43 14.44
C ARG A 97 -8.88 -0.06 13.23
N SER A 98 -9.13 -0.66 12.08
CA SER A 98 -8.39 -0.49 10.82
C SER A 98 -8.66 0.88 10.17
N SER A 99 -9.88 1.39 10.29
CA SER A 99 -10.23 2.75 9.84
C SER A 99 -9.35 3.83 10.47
N ARG A 100 -8.84 3.60 11.70
CA ARG A 100 -7.91 4.53 12.37
C ARG A 100 -6.45 4.42 11.90
N SER A 101 -6.06 3.35 11.21
CA SER A 101 -4.75 3.22 10.56
C SER A 101 -4.75 3.64 9.08
N GLU A 102 -5.90 3.56 8.41
CA GLU A 102 -6.07 4.06 7.04
C GLU A 102 -5.95 5.60 6.95
N SER A 103 -6.37 6.34 7.99
CA SER A 103 -6.16 7.80 8.03
C SER A 103 -4.68 8.17 8.07
N LYS A 104 -3.87 7.48 8.89
CA LYS A 104 -2.41 7.72 8.96
C LYS A 104 -1.71 7.41 7.64
N ARG A 105 -2.16 6.39 6.90
CA ARG A 105 -1.60 6.06 5.57
C ARG A 105 -1.98 7.12 4.53
N ARG A 106 -3.18 7.68 4.62
CA ARG A 106 -3.62 8.79 3.75
C ARG A 106 -2.90 10.10 4.07
N GLU A 107 -2.70 10.40 5.35
CA GLU A 107 -1.90 11.55 5.82
C GLU A 107 -0.45 11.42 5.33
N GLY A 108 0.22 10.27 5.53
CA GLY A 108 1.60 10.08 5.08
C GLY A 108 1.77 10.13 3.55
N VAL A 109 0.76 9.71 2.78
CA VAL A 109 0.76 9.87 1.31
C VAL A 109 0.59 11.34 0.92
N SER A 110 -0.24 12.10 1.64
CA SER A 110 -0.40 13.54 1.40
C SER A 110 0.89 14.30 1.68
N ASP A 111 1.56 14.01 2.80
CA ASP A 111 2.83 14.63 3.17
C ASP A 111 3.93 14.30 2.15
N SER A 112 3.96 13.07 1.64
CA SER A 112 4.90 12.67 0.59
C SER A 112 4.64 13.37 -0.74
N LEU A 113 3.37 13.62 -1.10
CA LEU A 113 3.02 14.38 -2.29
C LEU A 113 3.43 15.86 -2.16
N ASP A 114 3.30 16.43 -0.97
CA ASP A 114 3.70 17.82 -0.73
C ASP A 114 5.23 17.99 -0.75
N ASP A 115 5.97 17.08 -0.11
CA ASP A 115 7.45 17.06 -0.21
C ASP A 115 7.92 16.94 -1.66
N LEU A 116 7.27 16.07 -2.46
CA LEU A 116 7.64 15.90 -3.86
C LEU A 116 7.35 17.15 -4.71
N ARG A 117 6.28 17.88 -4.42
CA ARG A 117 5.98 19.17 -5.06
C ARG A 117 7.02 20.23 -4.72
N VAL A 118 7.42 20.34 -3.46
CA VAL A 118 8.47 21.28 -3.02
C VAL A 118 9.79 20.96 -3.71
N ARG A 119 10.13 19.67 -3.85
CA ARG A 119 11.34 19.27 -4.59
C ARG A 119 11.27 19.64 -6.07
N LEU A 120 10.13 19.42 -6.73
CA LEU A 120 9.93 19.82 -8.13
C LEU A 120 10.10 21.34 -8.31
N ASP A 121 9.46 22.13 -7.46
CA ASP A 121 9.57 23.60 -7.48
C ASP A 121 11.01 24.07 -7.27
N SER A 122 11.76 23.42 -6.37
CA SER A 122 13.17 23.71 -6.16
C SER A 122 14.04 23.35 -7.37
N ILE A 123 13.70 22.30 -8.11
CA ILE A 123 14.42 21.90 -9.34
C ILE A 123 14.10 22.88 -10.46
N GLU A 124 12.84 23.27 -10.61
CA GLU A 124 12.39 24.25 -11.60
C GLU A 124 13.07 25.60 -11.38
N THR A 125 13.09 26.09 -10.15
CA THR A 125 13.80 27.33 -9.79
C THR A 125 15.28 27.25 -10.15
N ARG A 126 15.94 26.13 -9.81
CA ARG A 126 17.34 25.92 -10.19
C ARG A 126 17.51 25.90 -11.70
N ALA A 127 16.64 25.22 -12.45
CA ALA A 127 16.70 25.14 -13.91
C ALA A 127 16.64 26.53 -14.54
N ILE A 128 15.75 27.39 -14.06
CA ILE A 128 15.65 28.79 -14.50
C ILE A 128 16.97 29.55 -14.23
N GLU A 129 17.57 29.39 -13.05
CA GLU A 129 18.87 30.01 -12.76
C GLU A 129 19.99 29.49 -13.69
N TRP A 130 19.99 28.20 -14.04
CA TRP A 130 20.98 27.64 -14.97
C TRP A 130 20.80 28.19 -16.39
N GLU A 131 19.56 28.37 -16.84
CA GLU A 131 19.26 28.99 -18.13
C GLU A 131 19.70 30.45 -18.19
N GLU A 132 19.49 31.21 -17.12
CA GLU A 132 19.92 32.60 -17.02
C GLU A 132 21.46 32.71 -17.05
N ARG A 133 22.17 31.87 -16.29
CA ARG A 133 23.65 31.79 -16.33
C ARG A 133 24.17 31.38 -17.71
N ALA A 134 23.50 30.46 -18.39
CA ALA A 134 23.87 30.05 -19.74
C ALA A 134 23.69 31.19 -20.74
N ARG A 135 22.60 31.96 -20.62
CA ARG A 135 22.34 33.14 -21.45
C ARG A 135 23.40 34.23 -21.22
N GLU A 136 23.71 34.55 -19.96
CA GLU A 136 24.79 35.52 -19.66
C GLU A 136 26.16 35.08 -20.21
N ALA A 137 26.48 33.79 -20.09
CA ALA A 137 27.73 33.26 -20.62
C ALA A 137 27.80 33.40 -22.15
N GLN A 138 26.68 33.19 -22.84
CA GLN A 138 26.60 33.33 -24.29
C GLN A 138 26.67 34.79 -24.74
N GLU A 139 26.02 35.72 -24.03
CA GLU A 139 26.13 37.15 -24.30
C GLU A 139 27.57 37.66 -24.14
N ARG A 140 28.30 37.17 -23.13
CA ARG A 140 29.74 37.46 -22.96
C ARG A 140 30.56 36.94 -24.14
N GLN A 141 30.28 35.73 -24.62
CA GLN A 141 30.96 35.16 -25.79
C GLN A 141 30.66 35.94 -27.08
N ASP A 142 29.41 36.37 -27.29
CA ASP A 142 29.00 37.17 -28.44
C ASP A 142 29.65 38.56 -28.42
N ALA A 143 29.74 39.18 -27.25
CA ALA A 143 30.43 40.47 -27.06
C ALA A 143 31.93 40.33 -27.38
N LEU A 144 32.58 39.29 -26.88
CA LEU A 144 33.99 39.00 -27.18
C LEU A 144 34.20 38.72 -28.68
N THR A 145 33.34 37.90 -29.29
CA THR A 145 33.39 37.60 -30.73
C THR A 145 33.22 38.86 -31.57
N ARG A 146 32.31 39.76 -31.18
CA ARG A 146 32.09 41.05 -31.84
C ARG A 146 33.33 41.94 -31.75
N VAL A 147 33.91 42.10 -30.55
CA VAL A 147 35.16 42.87 -30.36
C VAL A 147 36.29 42.28 -31.19
N LEU A 148 36.45 40.96 -31.17
CA LEU A 148 37.47 40.25 -31.96
C LEU A 148 37.28 40.51 -33.46
N SER A 149 36.04 40.44 -33.96
CA SER A 149 35.72 40.72 -35.36
C SER A 149 36.03 42.16 -35.77
N HIS A 150 35.74 43.14 -34.89
CA HIS A 150 36.08 44.54 -35.13
C HIS A 150 37.59 44.77 -35.16
N ILE A 151 38.35 44.13 -34.27
CA ILE A 151 39.81 44.24 -34.25
C ILE A 151 40.40 43.62 -35.53
N VAL A 152 39.91 42.45 -35.94
CA VAL A 152 40.36 41.76 -37.16
C VAL A 152 40.03 42.57 -38.42
N ASP A 153 38.83 43.14 -38.55
CA ASP A 153 38.46 43.96 -39.72
C ASP A 153 39.31 45.24 -39.81
N ASN A 154 39.54 45.92 -38.67
CA ASN A 154 40.45 47.06 -38.60
C ASN A 154 41.91 46.67 -38.91
N GLY A 155 42.37 45.51 -38.43
CA GLY A 155 43.72 44.97 -38.67
C GLY A 155 43.94 44.54 -40.12
N MET A 156 42.93 43.96 -40.77
CA MET A 156 42.91 43.62 -42.20
C MET A 156 42.96 44.87 -43.08
N ARG A 157 42.23 45.92 -42.72
CA ARG A 157 42.28 47.23 -43.41
C ARG A 157 43.57 48.00 -43.14
N GLY A 158 44.20 47.79 -41.99
CA GLY A 158 45.42 48.47 -41.54
C GLY A 158 46.74 47.74 -41.82
N GLY A 159 46.73 46.56 -42.46
CA GLY A 159 47.94 45.84 -42.87
C GLY A 159 48.65 45.02 -41.78
N TRP A 160 47.95 44.57 -40.74
CA TRP A 160 48.56 43.87 -39.58
C TRP A 160 48.60 42.33 -39.68
N LEU A 161 47.98 41.71 -40.70
CA LEU A 161 47.89 40.23 -40.84
C LEU A 161 48.98 39.56 -41.70
N GLN A 162 50.06 40.25 -42.07
CA GLN A 162 51.24 39.57 -42.63
C GLN A 162 52.05 38.88 -41.50
N LEU A 163 51.67 37.65 -41.16
CA LEU A 163 52.49 36.76 -40.34
C LEU A 163 53.40 35.92 -41.24
N PRO A 164 54.74 35.96 -41.08
CA PRO A 164 55.66 35.03 -41.72
C PRO A 164 55.40 33.60 -41.22
N ASP A 165 55.34 32.62 -42.13
CA ASP A 165 55.18 31.18 -41.85
C ASP A 165 56.28 30.67 -40.91
N THR A 166 56.05 30.79 -39.60
CA THR A 166 56.92 30.24 -38.57
C THR A 166 56.18 29.06 -37.96
N PRO A 167 56.67 27.81 -38.09
CA PRO A 167 55.97 26.65 -37.55
C PRO A 167 55.92 26.76 -36.03
N LEU A 168 54.71 26.92 -35.48
CA LEU A 168 54.49 26.96 -34.03
C LEU A 168 54.81 25.58 -33.43
N ALA A 169 55.92 25.48 -32.72
CA ALA A 169 56.20 24.35 -31.85
C ALA A 169 55.14 24.31 -30.73
N ALA A 170 54.38 23.22 -30.66
CA ALA A 170 53.41 23.00 -29.58
C ALA A 170 54.13 23.04 -28.22
N PRO A 171 53.57 23.70 -27.18
CA PRO A 171 54.16 23.66 -25.85
C PRO A 171 54.02 22.23 -25.31
N THR A 172 55.15 21.56 -25.13
CA THR A 172 55.23 20.29 -24.40
C THR A 172 54.58 20.47 -23.04
N ARG A 173 53.53 19.70 -22.76
CA ARG A 173 52.83 19.67 -21.47
C ARG A 173 53.83 19.31 -20.38
N ALA A 174 54.33 20.31 -19.65
CA ALA A 174 55.08 20.07 -18.42
C ALA A 174 54.20 19.25 -17.49
N ALA A 175 54.67 18.08 -17.09
CA ALA A 175 53.97 17.20 -16.16
C ALA A 175 53.72 17.96 -14.85
N LEU A 176 52.44 18.14 -14.49
CA LEU A 176 52.08 18.62 -13.15
C LEU A 176 52.59 17.60 -12.11
N PRO A 177 53.14 18.05 -10.97
CA PRO A 177 53.45 17.16 -9.86
C PRO A 177 52.14 16.54 -9.32
N PRO A 178 52.17 15.28 -8.84
CA PRO A 178 50.98 14.63 -8.33
C PRO A 178 50.44 15.38 -7.09
N PRO A 179 49.10 15.46 -6.93
CA PRO A 179 48.50 16.12 -5.78
C PRO A 179 48.84 15.36 -4.48
N PRO A 180 49.05 16.07 -3.35
CA PRO A 180 49.34 15.43 -2.08
C PRO A 180 48.14 14.58 -1.63
N ALA A 181 48.44 13.37 -1.18
CA ALA A 181 47.45 12.43 -0.65
C ALA A 181 46.73 13.04 0.56
N SER A 182 45.46 13.42 0.40
CA SER A 182 44.56 13.71 1.51
C SER A 182 43.84 12.42 1.91
N THR A 183 44.27 11.87 3.03
CA THR A 183 43.56 10.85 3.78
C THR A 183 42.32 11.47 4.44
N SER A 184 41.13 11.01 4.07
CA SER A 184 39.96 11.06 4.96
C SER A 184 38.94 10.04 4.49
N GLY A 185 38.87 8.93 5.23
CA GLY A 185 38.11 7.75 4.89
C GLY A 185 36.61 7.93 4.97
N TRP A 186 35.94 7.20 4.08
CA TRP A 186 34.56 6.76 4.24
C TRP A 186 34.57 5.28 3.85
N ASP A 187 34.62 4.41 4.87
CA ASP A 187 34.39 2.99 4.74
C ASP A 187 33.00 2.76 4.14
N THR A 188 32.95 2.13 2.96
CA THR A 188 31.73 1.53 2.44
C THR A 188 32.01 0.06 2.22
N SER A 189 31.72 -0.74 3.23
CA SER A 189 31.69 -2.19 3.14
C SER A 189 30.54 -2.59 2.21
N THR A 190 30.86 -2.82 0.94
CA THR A 190 29.96 -3.48 -0.02
C THR A 190 30.03 -4.98 0.25
N GLN A 191 29.02 -5.50 0.97
CA GLN A 191 28.82 -6.92 1.16
C GLN A 191 28.04 -7.46 -0.04
N GLN A 192 28.75 -8.09 -0.98
CA GLN A 192 28.17 -8.81 -2.11
C GLN A 192 28.55 -10.29 -1.94
N SER A 193 27.64 -11.07 -1.35
CA SER A 193 27.67 -12.54 -1.42
C SER A 193 26.54 -13.00 -2.32
N GLN A 194 26.95 -13.86 -3.24
CA GLN A 194 26.19 -14.50 -4.31
C GLN A 194 24.96 -15.25 -3.79
N ASP A 195 23.86 -15.10 -4.53
CA ASP A 195 22.82 -16.11 -4.65
C ASP A 195 23.43 -17.40 -5.21
N ASP A 196 23.10 -18.55 -4.62
CA ASP A 196 22.46 -19.64 -5.37
C ASP A 196 21.98 -20.81 -4.49
N ALA A 197 20.71 -21.13 -4.72
CA ALA A 197 20.10 -22.46 -4.74
C ALA A 197 20.19 -23.36 -3.49
N GLN A 198 19.11 -23.32 -2.72
CA GLN A 198 18.70 -24.37 -1.79
C GLN A 198 17.64 -25.25 -2.47
N THR A 199 17.96 -26.52 -2.76
CA THR A 199 16.94 -27.56 -3.02
C THR A 199 17.44 -28.95 -2.65
N THR A 200 16.66 -29.62 -1.78
CA THR A 200 16.58 -31.09 -1.55
C THR A 200 17.81 -31.71 -0.87
N THR A 201 17.76 -32.60 0.11
CA THR A 201 16.76 -33.59 0.52
C THR A 201 17.18 -34.16 1.89
N SER A 202 16.23 -34.69 2.66
CA SER A 202 16.33 -35.85 3.59
C SER A 202 17.69 -36.40 4.02
N GLU A 203 17.85 -36.73 5.32
CA GLU A 203 17.83 -38.14 5.82
C GLU A 203 18.47 -38.29 7.23
N SER A 204 17.71 -38.95 8.12
CA SER A 204 18.11 -39.87 9.22
C SER A 204 19.32 -39.59 10.13
N ALA A 205 19.06 -39.44 11.43
CA ALA A 205 19.40 -40.40 12.49
C ALA A 205 18.93 -39.89 13.87
#